data_AF-A0A6N6KIZ4-F1
#
_entry.id   AF-A0A6N6KIZ4-F1
#
_cell.length_a   1.000
_cell.length_b   1.000
_cell.length_c   1.000
_cell.angle_alpha   90.00
_cell.angle_beta   90.00
_cell.angle_gamma   90.00
#
_symmetry.space_group_name_H-M   'P 1'
#
loop_
_entity.id
_entity.type
_entity.pdbx_description
1 polymer ?
#
loop_
_entity_poly.entity_id
_entity_poly.type
_entity_poly.pdbx_seq_one_letter_code
_entity_poly.pdbx_strand_id
1 'polypeptide(L)' 'MLTNEELRRYARHLTLPGFGVEAQQKLKDGKVLVIGAGGLG' A
#
# COMPACT_ATOMS: atom_id res chain seq x y z
N MET A 1 4.27 -9.74 -6.38
CA MET A 1 5.53 -9.65 -5.60
C MET A 1 6.04 -8.22 -5.69
N LEU A 2 6.62 -7.70 -4.60
CA LEU A 2 7.15 -6.34 -4.55
C LEU A 2 8.52 -6.26 -5.23
N THR A 3 8.77 -5.18 -5.97
CA THR A 3 10.10 -4.88 -6.53
C THR A 3 11.05 -4.37 -5.44
N ASN A 4 12.35 -4.36 -5.71
CA ASN A 4 13.34 -3.79 -4.78
C ASN A 4 13.10 -2.31 -4.49
N GLU A 5 12.56 -1.56 -5.45
CA GLU A 5 12.17 -0.17 -5.21
C GLU A 5 10.97 -0.07 -4.26
N GLU A 6 9.94 -0.90 -4.47
CA GLU A 6 8.75 -0.96 -3.62
C GLU A 6 9.10 -1.40 -2.20
N LEU A 7 10.00 -2.38 -2.03
CA LEU A 7 10.49 -2.79 -0.71
C LEU A 7 11.14 -1.64 0.05
N ARG A 8 11.96 -0.82 -0.63
CA ARG A 8 12.55 0.39 -0.04
C ARG A 8 11.50 1.46 0.26
N ARG A 9 10.56 1.69 -0.65
CA ARG A 9 9.49 2.69 -0.51
C ARG A 9 8.53 2.36 0.65
N TYR A 10 8.16 1.09 0.80
CA TYR A 10 7.18 0.63 1.79
C TYR A 10 7.81 0.09 3.08
N ALA A 11 9.14 0.18 3.24
CA ALA A 11 9.89 -0.41 4.36
C ALA A 11 9.26 -0.13 5.74
N ARG A 12 8.77 1.09 5.98
CA ARG A 12 8.14 1.48 7.24
C ARG A 12 6.79 0.80 7.50
N HIS A 13 6.00 0.55 6.46
CA HIS A 13 4.72 -0.18 6.59
C HIS A 13 4.95 -1.67 6.76
N LEU A 14 5.96 -2.23 6.09
CA LEU A 14 6.31 -3.64 6.21
C LEU A 14 6.69 -4.03 7.65
N THR A 15 7.28 -3.10 8.41
CA THR A 15 7.66 -3.32 9.81
C THR A 15 6.52 -3.14 10.81
N LEU A 16 5.35 -2.64 10.39
CA LEU A 16 4.22 -2.44 11.30
C LEU A 16 3.64 -3.79 11.75
N PRO A 17 3.45 -4.00 13.07
CA PRO A 17 2.75 -5.17 13.58
C PRO A 17 1.39 -5.34 12.90
N GLY A 18 1.14 -6.50 12.29
CA GLY A 18 -0.12 -6.82 11.63
C GLY A 18 -0.27 -6.36 10.18
N PHE A 19 0.73 -5.68 9.59
CA PHE A 19 0.68 -5.27 8.17
C PHE A 19 1.55 -6.20 7.30
N GLY A 20 2.88 -6.09 7.40
CA GLY A 20 3.81 -6.97 6.70
C GLY A 20 3.72 -6.96 5.17
N VAL A 21 4.42 -7.91 4.54
CA VAL A 21 4.48 -8.04 3.08
C VAL A 21 3.14 -8.46 2.48
N GLU A 22 2.38 -9.31 3.18
CA GLU A 22 1.10 -9.81 2.68
C GLU A 22 0.07 -8.69 2.54
N ALA A 23 -0.09 -7.82 3.55
CA ALA A 23 -1.03 -6.70 3.46
C ALA A 23 -0.59 -5.68 2.39
N GLN A 24 0.72 -5.41 2.27
CA GLN A 24 1.22 -4.52 1.22
C GLN A 24 0.97 -5.08 -0.18
N GLN A 25 1.05 -6.40 -0.37
CA GLN A 25 0.73 -7.05 -1.64
C GLN A 25 -0.77 -6.94 -1.94
N LYS A 26 -1.65 -7.18 -0.95
CA LYS A 26 -3.09 -6.95 -1.09
C LYS A 26 -3.43 -5.51 -1.47
N LEU A 27 -2.75 -4.53 -0.87
CA LEU A 27 -2.93 -3.11 -1.21
C LEU A 27 -2.48 -2.81 -2.65
N LYS A 28 -1.34 -3.38 -3.09
CA LYS A 28 -0.83 -3.22 -4.46
C LYS A 28 -1.78 -3.81 -5.51
N ASP A 29 -2.39 -4.95 -5.21
CA ASP A 29 -3.30 -5.64 -6.13
C ASP A 29 -4.73 -5.06 -6.05
N GLY A 30 -5.02 -4.28 -5.00
CA GLY A 30 -6.30 -3.63 -4.76
C GLY A 30 -6.59 -2.47 -5.72
N LYS A 31 -7.88 -2.19 -5.91
CA LYS A 31 -8.37 -1.05 -6.70
C LYS A 31 -9.38 -0.29 -5.86
N VAL A 32 -9.25 1.03 -5.83
CA VAL A 32 -10.17 1.93 -5.11
C VAL A 32 -10.69 2.97 -6.08
N LEU A 33 -12.00 3.16 -6.13
CA LEU A 33 -12.64 4.25 -6.85
C LEU A 33 -12.94 5.38 -5.86
N VAL A 34 -12.45 6.58 -6.15
CA VAL A 34 -12.80 7.79 -5.42
C VAL A 34 -13.72 8.63 -6.30
N ILE A 35 -14.91 8.96 -5.81
CA ILE A 35 -15.90 9.78 -6.53
C ILE A 35 -15.87 11.19 -5.96
N GLY A 36 -15.37 12.14 -6.76
CA GLY A 36 -15.19 13.55 -6.40
C GLY A 36 -13.81 13.83 -5.82
N ALA A 37 -13.15 14.87 -6.32
CA ALA A 37 -11.81 15.32 -5.92
C ALA A 37 -11.86 16.70 -5.24
N GLY A 38 -12.79 16.84 -4.28
CA GLY A 38 -12.92 18.03 -3.44
C GLY A 38 -12.07 17.92 -2.17
N GLY A 39 -12.45 18.63 -1.09
CA GLY A 39 -11.64 18.66 0.15
C GLY A 39 -11.53 17.35 0.94
N LEU A 40 -12.24 16.29 0.55
CA LEU A 40 -12.22 14.97 1.19
C LEU A 40 -11.59 13.88 0.33
N GLY A 41 -11.54 14.09 -0.99
CA GLY A 41 -11.21 13.06 -1.99
C GLY A 41 -9.72 12.87 -2.18
#